data_AF-A0A383S8T1-F1
#
_entry.id   AF-A0A383S8T1-F1
#
_cell.length_a   1.000
_cell.length_b   1.000
_cell.length_c   1.000
_cell.angle_alpha   90.00
_cell.angle_beta   90.00
_cell.angle_gamma   90.00
#
_symmetry.space_group_name_H-M   'P 1'
#
loop_
_entity.id
_entity.type
_entity.pdbx_description
1 polymer ?
#
loop_
_entity_poly.entity_id
_entity_poly.type
_entity_poly.pdbx_seq_one_letter_code
_entity_poly.pdbx_strand_id
1 'polypeptide(L)'
;MPRKVFLATIATGLALSMTMLGGCSSSDTSSDDGSANASATATSTHTALPEGWAWVEGTDVPSVTADPQLPTTVTDGTGTSVTVTDISKVIVGGEDIADIMAAMGLSDDVYAAPTNSVAEAATNAPVQYEYSQKTGTEGLLSVDGSLFIGNQLQRHSDVASQFRDAGVPAVVVDHKLPIPDKIRAVGSYVGYAEAADELARLFTIQGVGVV
;
A
#
# COMPACT_ATOMS: atom_id res chain seq x y z
N MET A 1 16.50 -15.70 -43.56
CA MET A 1 17.86 -15.58 -44.14
C MET A 1 17.83 -14.51 -45.22
N PRO A 2 18.85 -13.64 -45.36
CA PRO A 2 19.25 -12.64 -44.35
C PRO A 2 19.54 -11.25 -44.99
N ARG A 3 19.85 -10.27 -44.12
CA ARG A 3 20.86 -9.16 -44.25
C ARG A 3 20.26 -7.84 -43.73
N LYS A 4 20.91 -6.98 -42.94
CA LYS A 4 22.25 -6.81 -42.30
C LYS A 4 22.04 -5.65 -41.31
N VAL A 5 22.32 -5.74 -40.00
CA VAL A 5 23.58 -5.44 -39.26
C VAL A 5 24.26 -4.10 -39.59
N PHE A 6 24.73 -3.46 -38.50
CA PHE A 6 25.72 -2.37 -38.30
C PHE A 6 25.12 -0.97 -38.06
N LEU A 7 25.62 -0.10 -37.19
CA LEU A 7 26.50 -0.09 -35.99
C LEU A 7 26.66 1.41 -35.67
N ALA A 8 26.66 1.87 -34.41
CA ALA A 8 27.39 3.08 -34.01
C ALA A 8 27.39 3.28 -32.48
N THR A 9 28.47 2.85 -31.86
CA THR A 9 29.03 3.39 -30.61
C THR A 9 29.36 4.87 -30.74
N ILE A 10 29.03 5.69 -29.72
CA ILE A 10 29.82 6.88 -29.35
C ILE A 10 29.96 6.91 -27.82
N ALA A 11 31.21 6.86 -27.37
CA ALA A 11 31.66 7.11 -26.02
C ALA A 11 32.17 8.55 -25.91
N THR A 12 31.77 9.29 -24.87
CA THR A 12 32.43 10.50 -24.31
C THR A 12 31.63 10.80 -23.02
N GLY A 13 32.16 10.87 -21.79
CA GLY A 13 33.43 11.41 -21.33
C GLY A 13 33.19 12.80 -20.73
N LEU A 14 33.55 13.00 -19.45
CA LEU A 14 34.08 14.24 -18.84
C LEU A 14 33.24 15.02 -17.79
N ALA A 15 33.92 15.26 -16.66
CA ALA A 15 33.88 16.40 -15.71
C ALA A 15 32.84 16.48 -14.56
N LEU A 16 33.30 16.04 -13.38
CA LEU A 16 33.62 16.87 -12.20
C LEU A 16 33.04 18.31 -12.15
N SER A 17 32.18 18.58 -11.18
CA SER A 17 32.19 19.87 -10.45
C SER A 17 31.53 19.75 -9.09
N MET A 18 32.36 20.03 -8.08
CA MET A 18 32.05 20.15 -6.67
C MET A 18 31.84 21.64 -6.40
N THR A 19 30.70 22.03 -5.83
CA THR A 19 30.45 23.42 -5.42
C THR A 19 29.89 23.42 -4.00
N MET A 20 30.79 23.66 -3.06
CA MET A 20 30.49 24.12 -1.70
C MET A 20 30.20 25.63 -1.78
N LEU A 21 29.17 26.13 -1.10
CA LEU A 21 29.11 27.52 -0.64
C LEU A 21 28.02 27.70 0.45
N GLY A 22 28.46 28.15 1.65
CA GLY A 22 27.81 29.05 2.63
C GLY A 22 26.36 28.77 3.07
N GLY A 23 26.01 28.70 4.35
CA GLY A 23 26.47 29.52 5.46
C GLY A 23 25.36 30.49 5.86
N CYS A 24 24.73 30.28 7.03
CA CYS A 24 24.24 31.36 7.89
C CYS A 24 24.08 30.81 9.31
N SER A 25 24.84 31.45 10.20
CA SER A 25 24.81 31.34 11.64
C SER A 25 23.65 32.17 12.18
N SER A 26 22.91 31.65 13.15
CA SER A 26 22.19 32.46 14.13
C SER A 26 22.16 31.67 15.43
N SER A 27 22.88 32.19 16.40
CA SER A 27 22.93 31.74 17.78
C SER A 27 21.91 32.53 18.59
N ASP A 28 21.07 31.82 19.33
CA ASP A 28 20.49 32.34 20.55
C ASP A 28 20.55 31.25 21.62
N THR A 29 21.04 31.66 22.79
CA THR A 29 21.27 30.85 23.96
C THR A 29 20.15 31.16 24.95
N SER A 30 19.54 30.14 25.56
CA SER A 30 19.09 30.18 26.96
C SER A 30 18.79 28.76 27.41
N SER A 31 19.45 28.35 28.50
CA SER A 31 19.23 27.11 29.23
C SER A 31 18.03 27.24 30.17
N ASP A 32 17.23 26.17 30.34
CA ASP A 32 16.78 25.71 31.66
C ASP A 32 16.26 24.25 31.59
N ASP A 33 16.50 23.50 32.68
CA ASP A 33 16.19 22.09 32.91
C ASP A 33 14.69 21.82 33.13
N GLY A 34 14.19 20.65 32.71
CA GLY A 34 12.86 20.20 33.13
C GLY A 34 12.28 19.02 32.33
N SER A 35 12.42 17.83 32.89
CA SER A 35 11.76 16.59 32.43
C SER A 35 10.23 16.74 32.39
N ALA A 36 9.61 16.54 31.22
CA ALA A 36 8.26 15.99 31.10
C ALA A 36 7.99 15.49 29.67
N ASN A 37 7.60 14.22 29.61
CA ASN A 37 7.02 13.50 28.49
C ASN A 37 6.05 14.37 27.64
N ALA A 38 6.44 14.72 26.42
CA ALA A 38 5.56 15.38 25.46
C ALA A 38 5.45 14.49 24.23
N SER A 39 4.26 13.93 24.01
CA SER A 39 3.85 13.34 22.74
C SER A 39 4.22 14.31 21.62
N ALA A 40 5.01 13.84 20.67
CA ALA A 40 5.33 14.59 19.47
C ALA A 40 4.05 14.75 18.65
N THR A 41 3.35 15.87 18.84
CA THR A 41 2.43 16.38 17.83
C THR A 41 3.27 16.67 16.61
N ALA A 42 3.08 15.89 15.55
CA ALA A 42 3.67 16.17 14.25
C ALA A 42 3.21 17.56 13.81
N THR A 43 4.11 18.54 13.91
CA THR A 43 3.87 19.88 13.37
C THR A 43 3.98 19.77 11.86
N SER A 44 2.84 19.59 11.19
CA SER A 44 2.72 19.71 9.74
C SER A 44 3.17 21.10 9.32
N THR A 45 4.37 21.23 8.75
CA THR A 45 4.84 22.48 8.14
C THR A 45 4.11 22.66 6.83
N HIS A 46 2.89 23.18 6.89
CA HIS A 46 2.15 23.53 5.68
C HIS A 46 2.81 24.72 4.98
N THR A 47 3.10 24.57 3.69
CA THR A 47 3.49 25.68 2.82
C THR A 47 2.35 26.71 2.75
N ALA A 48 2.71 28.00 2.70
CA ALA A 48 1.74 29.08 2.58
C ALA A 48 0.84 28.90 1.35
N LEU A 49 -0.47 28.81 1.59
CA LEU A 49 -1.47 28.70 0.53
C LEU A 49 -1.73 30.06 -0.13
N PRO A 50 -2.16 30.09 -1.41
CA PRO A 50 -2.65 31.30 -2.06
C PRO A 50 -3.84 31.93 -1.30
N GLU A 51 -4.04 33.23 -1.51
CA GLU A 51 -5.18 33.94 -0.92
C GLU A 51 -6.51 33.29 -1.33
N GLY A 52 -7.37 33.01 -0.34
CA GLY A 52 -8.67 32.36 -0.54
C GLY A 52 -8.66 30.83 -0.54
N TRP A 53 -7.49 30.19 -0.38
CA TRP A 53 -7.37 28.74 -0.24
C TRP A 53 -7.27 28.35 1.23
N ALA A 54 -7.95 27.27 1.62
CA ALA A 54 -7.88 26.69 2.95
C ALA A 54 -7.42 25.24 2.84
N TRP A 55 -6.59 24.79 3.79
CA TRP A 55 -6.36 23.37 3.99
C TRP A 55 -7.66 22.74 4.48
N VAL A 56 -8.09 21.69 3.80
CA VAL A 56 -9.07 20.76 4.35
C VAL A 56 -8.25 19.58 4.82
N GLU A 57 -8.03 19.49 6.13
CA GLU A 57 -7.53 18.25 6.73
C GLU A 57 -8.62 17.19 6.57
N GLY A 58 -8.25 16.05 5.99
CA GLY A 58 -9.10 14.87 6.05
C GLY A 58 -9.23 14.49 7.53
N THR A 59 -10.44 14.58 8.07
CA THR A 59 -10.74 14.04 9.40
C THR A 59 -10.36 12.56 9.43
N ASP A 60 -9.77 12.11 10.54
CA ASP A 60 -9.27 10.75 10.79
C ASP A 60 -10.00 9.68 9.98
N VAL A 61 -9.25 8.94 9.15
CA VAL A 61 -9.79 7.78 8.44
C VAL A 61 -10.30 6.80 9.49
N PRO A 62 -11.58 6.39 9.44
CA PRO A 62 -12.12 5.44 10.39
C PRO A 62 -11.24 4.19 10.44
N SER A 63 -10.96 3.71 11.65
CA SER A 63 -10.18 2.48 11.84
C SER A 63 -10.83 1.57 12.87
N VAL A 64 -10.50 0.29 12.76
CA VAL A 64 -10.91 -0.78 13.65
C VAL A 64 -9.71 -1.68 13.90
N THR A 65 -9.64 -2.33 15.05
CA THR A 65 -8.63 -3.35 15.34
C THR A 65 -9.32 -4.55 15.96
N ALA A 66 -8.91 -5.76 15.57
CA ALA A 66 -9.43 -7.02 16.07
C ALA A 66 -8.33 -8.09 16.01
N ASP A 67 -8.63 -9.32 16.43
CA ASP A 67 -7.74 -10.45 16.20
C ASP A 67 -8.22 -11.26 14.98
N PRO A 68 -7.35 -11.59 14.02
CA PRO A 68 -7.73 -12.37 12.84
C PRO A 68 -8.26 -13.76 13.22
N GLN A 69 -9.42 -14.13 12.69
CA GLN A 69 -10.01 -15.45 12.86
C GLN A 69 -9.64 -16.35 11.68
N LEU A 70 -8.55 -17.11 11.83
CA LEU A 70 -8.01 -18.02 10.82
C LEU A 70 -8.02 -19.48 11.31
N PRO A 71 -8.17 -20.48 10.41
CA PRO A 71 -8.35 -20.32 8.97
C PRO A 71 -9.74 -19.82 8.58
N THR A 72 -9.82 -19.10 7.47
CA THR A 72 -11.09 -18.67 6.85
C THR A 72 -11.15 -19.19 5.41
N THR A 73 -12.33 -19.62 4.97
CA THR A 73 -12.59 -20.01 3.58
C THR A 73 -13.54 -19.02 2.96
N VAL A 74 -13.11 -18.43 1.85
CA VAL A 74 -13.77 -17.31 1.17
C VAL A 74 -13.95 -17.62 -0.31
N THR A 75 -14.98 -17.04 -0.92
CA THR A 75 -15.08 -16.98 -2.38
C THR A 75 -14.61 -15.59 -2.80
N ASP A 76 -13.60 -15.52 -3.65
CA ASP A 76 -13.05 -14.23 -4.11
C ASP A 76 -13.86 -13.63 -5.27
N GLY A 77 -13.45 -12.44 -5.73
CA GLY A 77 -14.08 -11.74 -6.85
C GLY A 77 -13.95 -12.46 -8.21
N THR A 78 -13.12 -13.49 -8.32
CA THR A 78 -13.05 -14.36 -9.51
C THR A 78 -14.07 -15.51 -9.44
N GLY A 79 -14.75 -15.69 -8.30
CA GLY A 79 -15.59 -16.84 -8.00
C GLY A 79 -14.82 -18.06 -7.50
N THR A 80 -13.54 -17.90 -7.14
CA THR A 80 -12.69 -19.00 -6.68
C THR A 80 -12.80 -19.15 -5.15
N SER A 81 -12.99 -20.39 -4.68
CA SER A 81 -12.94 -20.70 -3.25
C SER A 81 -11.48 -20.83 -2.79
N VAL A 82 -11.08 -20.06 -1.77
CA VAL A 82 -9.71 -20.01 -1.24
C VAL A 82 -9.75 -20.14 0.28
N THR A 83 -8.84 -20.92 0.86
CA THR A 83 -8.66 -20.99 2.31
C THR A 83 -7.39 -20.22 2.69
N VAL A 84 -7.56 -19.21 3.54
CA VAL A 84 -6.47 -18.40 4.09
C VAL A 84 -6.18 -18.90 5.50
N THR A 85 -4.91 -19.20 5.76
CA THR A 85 -4.42 -19.75 7.05
C THR A 85 -3.41 -18.84 7.73
N ASP A 86 -2.78 -17.93 6.98
CA ASP A 86 -1.70 -17.08 7.44
C ASP A 86 -1.71 -15.74 6.69
N ILE A 87 -1.66 -14.64 7.44
CA ILE A 87 -1.61 -13.27 6.93
C ILE A 87 -0.33 -12.54 7.36
N SER A 88 0.66 -13.22 7.94
CA SER A 88 1.88 -12.61 8.46
C SER A 88 2.75 -11.91 7.42
N LYS A 89 2.56 -12.21 6.12
CA LYS A 89 3.25 -11.57 5.02
C LYS A 89 2.35 -11.36 3.81
N VAL A 90 1.45 -10.37 3.88
CA VAL A 90 0.54 -10.08 2.77
C VAL A 90 1.25 -9.30 1.65
N ILE A 91 1.11 -9.81 0.44
CA ILE A 91 1.48 -9.11 -0.80
C ILE A 91 0.23 -8.41 -1.33
N VAL A 92 0.22 -7.07 -1.30
CA VAL A 92 -0.93 -6.27 -1.75
C VAL A 92 -0.77 -5.88 -3.21
N GLY A 93 -1.80 -6.13 -4.03
CA GLY A 93 -1.82 -5.82 -5.45
C GLY A 93 -2.01 -4.33 -5.77
N GLY A 94 -2.32 -3.50 -4.78
CA GLY A 94 -2.58 -2.08 -4.94
C GLY A 94 -2.73 -1.33 -3.63
N GLU A 95 -2.70 0.00 -3.73
CA GLU A 95 -2.70 0.93 -2.59
C GLU A 95 -3.98 0.87 -1.75
N ASP A 96 -5.12 0.69 -2.41
CA ASP A 96 -6.43 0.59 -1.78
C ASP A 96 -6.56 -0.61 -0.85
N ILE A 97 -5.91 -1.72 -1.17
CA ILE A 97 -5.84 -2.88 -0.28
C ILE A 97 -4.95 -2.57 0.92
N ALA A 98 -3.83 -1.88 0.72
CA ALA A 98 -2.95 -1.46 1.79
C ALA A 98 -3.66 -0.50 2.76
N ASP A 99 -4.39 0.48 2.24
CA ASP A 99 -5.18 1.43 3.05
C ASP A 99 -6.29 0.73 3.84
N ILE A 100 -7.00 -0.22 3.22
CA ILE A 100 -8.03 -1.00 3.92
C ILE A 100 -7.40 -1.84 5.04
N MET A 101 -6.25 -2.48 4.79
CA MET A 101 -5.52 -3.21 5.83
C MET A 101 -5.05 -2.29 6.95
N ALA A 102 -4.52 -1.10 6.61
CA ALA A 102 -4.10 -0.10 7.59
C ALA A 102 -5.28 0.38 8.46
N ALA A 103 -6.43 0.63 7.85
CA ALA A 103 -7.67 0.95 8.56
C ALA A 103 -8.16 -0.18 9.47
N MET A 104 -7.73 -1.42 9.24
CA MET A 104 -7.99 -2.56 10.14
C MET A 104 -6.87 -2.82 11.15
N GLY A 105 -5.86 -1.95 11.23
CA GLY A 105 -4.71 -2.11 12.12
C GLY A 105 -3.70 -3.16 11.66
N LEU A 106 -3.72 -3.55 10.38
CA LEU A 106 -2.89 -4.61 9.78
C LEU A 106 -1.74 -4.04 8.92
N SER A 107 -1.28 -2.81 9.19
CA SER A 107 -0.20 -2.18 8.42
C SER A 107 1.09 -3.00 8.45
N ASP A 108 1.42 -3.62 9.59
CA ASP A 108 2.64 -4.41 9.77
C ASP A 108 2.61 -5.73 8.99
N ASP A 109 1.41 -6.23 8.64
CA ASP A 109 1.22 -7.43 7.83
C ASP A 109 1.34 -7.14 6.32
N VAL A 110 1.35 -5.86 5.90
CA VAL A 110 1.62 -5.46 4.51
C VAL A 110 3.11 -5.64 4.21
N TYR A 111 3.48 -6.85 3.81
CA TYR A 111 4.87 -7.25 3.59
C TYR A 111 5.44 -6.76 2.25
N ALA A 112 4.62 -6.77 1.20
CA ALA A 112 5.06 -6.36 -0.13
C ALA A 112 4.02 -5.54 -0.88
N ALA A 113 4.44 -4.46 -1.52
CA ALA A 113 3.55 -3.53 -2.23
C ALA A 113 4.17 -3.00 -3.55
N PRO A 114 3.35 -2.41 -4.44
CA PRO A 114 3.85 -1.79 -5.66
C PRO A 114 4.64 -0.50 -5.40
N THR A 115 5.76 -0.32 -6.10
CA THR A 115 6.63 0.88 -6.00
C THR A 115 5.93 2.20 -6.33
N ASN A 116 4.79 2.16 -7.03
CA ASN A 116 4.04 3.34 -7.45
C ASN A 116 2.87 3.68 -6.50
N SER A 117 2.75 3.00 -5.37
CA SER A 117 1.74 3.29 -4.35
C SER A 117 2.12 4.53 -3.54
N VAL A 118 1.10 5.28 -3.09
CA VAL A 118 1.28 6.40 -2.15
C VAL A 118 0.66 6.13 -0.77
N ALA A 119 0.00 4.99 -0.58
CA ALA A 119 -0.53 4.57 0.70
C ALA A 119 0.61 4.39 1.71
N GLU A 120 0.45 4.91 2.93
CA GLU A 120 1.50 4.86 3.95
C GLU A 120 1.91 3.41 4.25
N ALA A 121 0.95 2.51 4.48
CA ALA A 121 1.23 1.09 4.70
C ALA A 121 1.93 0.41 3.50
N ALA A 122 1.62 0.82 2.27
CA ALA A 122 2.29 0.31 1.10
C ALA A 122 3.72 0.83 0.98
N THR A 123 3.96 2.12 1.21
CA THR A 123 5.30 2.73 1.13
C THR A 123 6.23 2.21 2.23
N ASN A 124 5.69 1.87 3.40
CA ASN A 124 6.41 1.29 4.52
C ASN A 124 6.62 -0.23 4.39
N ALA A 125 6.04 -0.88 3.38
CA ALA A 125 6.18 -2.32 3.17
C ALA A 125 7.67 -2.72 3.02
N PRO A 126 8.13 -3.79 3.71
CA PRO A 126 9.51 -4.27 3.62
C PRO A 126 10.01 -4.57 2.20
N VAL A 127 9.11 -5.01 1.32
CA VAL A 127 9.42 -5.33 -0.08
C VAL A 127 8.62 -4.43 -1.01
N GLN A 128 9.32 -3.78 -1.94
CA GLN A 128 8.69 -3.03 -3.02
C GLN A 128 8.89 -3.77 -4.35
N TYR A 129 7.84 -3.87 -5.16
CA TYR A 129 7.94 -4.50 -6.48
C TYR A 129 7.43 -3.60 -7.59
N GLU A 130 8.06 -3.68 -8.76
CA GLU A 130 7.55 -3.03 -9.96
C GLU A 130 6.61 -3.98 -10.70
N TYR A 131 5.35 -3.58 -10.90
CA TYR A 131 4.45 -4.30 -11.78
C TYR A 131 4.70 -3.91 -13.24
N SER A 132 5.77 -4.44 -13.84
CA SER A 132 6.07 -4.24 -15.26
C SER A 132 5.63 -5.46 -16.10
N GLN A 133 5.30 -5.24 -17.37
CA GLN A 133 5.01 -6.34 -18.31
C GLN A 133 6.21 -7.32 -18.48
N LYS A 134 7.43 -6.88 -18.13
CA LYS A 134 8.66 -7.70 -18.21
C LYS A 134 9.03 -8.39 -16.90
N THR A 135 8.68 -7.80 -15.76
CA THR A 135 8.95 -8.36 -14.42
C THR A 135 7.93 -9.43 -14.06
N GLY A 136 6.75 -9.39 -14.69
CA GLY A 136 5.83 -10.52 -14.78
C GLY A 136 5.33 -11.08 -13.44
N THR A 137 4.48 -12.08 -13.52
CA THR A 137 4.02 -12.86 -12.36
C THR A 137 5.16 -13.60 -11.66
N GLU A 138 6.18 -14.00 -12.43
CA GLU A 138 7.33 -14.80 -11.95
C GLU A 138 8.19 -14.03 -10.94
N GLY A 139 8.38 -12.73 -11.13
CA GLY A 139 9.05 -11.87 -10.15
C GLY A 139 8.26 -11.73 -8.85
N LEU A 140 6.92 -11.71 -8.94
CA LEU A 140 6.05 -11.60 -7.78
C LEU A 140 5.95 -12.92 -7.00
N LEU A 141 5.99 -14.08 -7.66
CA LEU A 141 6.07 -15.39 -7.02
C LEU A 141 7.38 -15.62 -6.25
N SER A 142 8.43 -14.87 -6.59
CA SER A 142 9.70 -14.89 -5.84
C SER A 142 9.62 -14.13 -4.52
N VAL A 143 8.55 -13.36 -4.30
CA VAL A 143 8.26 -12.71 -3.02
C VAL A 143 7.69 -13.78 -2.09
N ASP A 144 8.45 -14.10 -1.04
CA ASP A 144 8.09 -15.07 0.00
C ASP A 144 6.98 -14.54 0.93
N GLY A 145 5.77 -14.41 0.39
CA GLY A 145 4.56 -13.98 1.10
C GLY A 145 3.66 -15.14 1.52
N SER A 146 2.81 -14.89 2.51
CA SER A 146 1.83 -15.87 3.03
C SER A 146 0.48 -15.78 2.32
N LEU A 147 0.16 -14.62 1.72
CA LEU A 147 -1.11 -14.34 1.04
C LEU A 147 -0.91 -13.27 -0.04
N PHE A 148 -1.48 -13.45 -1.22
CA PHE A 148 -1.62 -12.38 -2.22
C PHE A 148 -3.05 -11.86 -2.28
N ILE A 149 -3.23 -10.53 -2.18
CA ILE A 149 -4.54 -9.87 -2.35
C ILE A 149 -4.47 -8.93 -3.55
N GLY A 150 -5.01 -9.37 -4.68
CA GLY A 150 -5.17 -8.54 -5.87
C GLY A 150 -6.35 -7.58 -5.75
N ASN A 151 -6.22 -6.37 -6.30
CA ASN A 151 -7.28 -5.36 -6.24
C ASN A 151 -8.09 -5.19 -7.54
N GLN A 152 -7.77 -5.95 -8.61
CA GLN A 152 -8.27 -5.72 -9.96
C GLN A 152 -8.34 -7.03 -10.75
N LEU A 153 -9.55 -7.48 -11.09
CA LEU A 153 -9.77 -8.76 -11.78
C LEU A 153 -8.96 -8.90 -13.08
N GLN A 154 -8.95 -7.88 -13.94
CA GLN A 154 -8.27 -7.98 -15.24
C GLN A 154 -6.75 -8.08 -15.12
N ARG A 155 -6.17 -7.58 -14.03
CA ARG A 155 -4.71 -7.56 -13.83
C ARG A 155 -4.22 -8.72 -12.98
N HIS A 156 -5.03 -9.16 -12.02
CA HIS A 156 -4.57 -10.00 -10.92
C HIS A 156 -5.18 -11.40 -10.90
N SER A 157 -6.15 -11.73 -11.77
CA SER A 157 -6.73 -13.09 -11.80
C SER A 157 -5.71 -14.16 -12.17
N ASP A 158 -4.94 -13.95 -13.26
CA ASP A 158 -3.91 -14.90 -13.70
C ASP A 158 -2.77 -15.00 -12.69
N VAL A 159 -2.42 -13.87 -12.05
CA VAL A 159 -1.42 -13.80 -10.98
C VAL A 159 -1.86 -14.63 -9.78
N ALA A 160 -3.09 -14.43 -9.31
CA ALA A 160 -3.63 -15.17 -8.18
C ALA A 160 -3.74 -16.67 -8.48
N SER A 161 -4.07 -17.04 -9.72
CA SER A 161 -4.04 -18.46 -10.12
C SER A 161 -2.64 -19.06 -9.97
N GLN A 162 -1.61 -18.36 -10.44
CA GLN A 162 -0.23 -18.87 -10.36
C GLN A 162 0.27 -18.97 -8.92
N PHE A 163 -0.08 -18.03 -8.03
CA PHE A 163 0.22 -18.17 -6.60
C PHE A 163 -0.42 -19.42 -6.00
N ARG A 164 -1.70 -19.68 -6.32
CA ARG A 164 -2.41 -20.87 -5.84
C ARG A 164 -1.82 -22.16 -6.38
N ASP A 165 -1.42 -22.18 -7.66
CA ASP A 165 -0.73 -23.32 -8.27
C ASP A 165 0.63 -23.57 -7.61
N ALA A 166 1.27 -22.54 -7.07
CA ALA A 166 2.49 -22.60 -6.28
C ALA A 166 2.26 -22.90 -4.78
N GLY A 167 1.00 -23.06 -4.35
CA GLY A 167 0.63 -23.40 -2.97
C GLY A 167 0.48 -22.22 -2.02
N VAL A 168 0.54 -20.98 -2.51
CA VAL A 168 0.31 -19.76 -1.72
C VAL A 168 -1.15 -19.31 -1.93
N PRO A 169 -1.94 -19.10 -0.88
CA PRO A 169 -3.31 -18.61 -1.04
C PRO A 169 -3.30 -17.23 -1.69
N ALA A 170 -4.20 -17.03 -2.64
CA ALA A 170 -4.31 -15.78 -3.37
C ALA A 170 -5.75 -15.51 -3.78
N VAL A 171 -6.18 -14.28 -3.50
CA VAL A 171 -7.56 -13.80 -3.69
C VAL A 171 -7.53 -12.49 -4.47
N VAL A 172 -8.59 -12.22 -5.23
CA VAL A 172 -8.75 -10.96 -5.95
C VAL A 172 -10.06 -10.30 -5.56
N VAL A 173 -10.01 -9.01 -5.22
CA VAL A 173 -11.19 -8.18 -5.01
C VAL A 173 -11.66 -7.63 -6.36
N ASP A 174 -12.97 -7.60 -6.59
CA ASP A 174 -13.51 -6.86 -7.73
C ASP A 174 -13.44 -5.35 -7.46
N HIS A 175 -12.60 -4.65 -8.23
CA HIS A 175 -12.44 -3.20 -8.17
C HIS A 175 -13.74 -2.40 -8.38
N LYS A 176 -14.77 -3.01 -8.96
CA LYS A 176 -16.06 -2.37 -9.20
C LYS A 176 -16.95 -2.32 -7.96
N LEU A 177 -16.58 -3.06 -6.91
CA LEU A 177 -17.33 -3.02 -5.66
C LEU A 177 -17.29 -1.61 -5.08
N PRO A 178 -18.42 -1.12 -4.53
CA PRO A 178 -18.40 0.10 -3.75
C PRO A 178 -17.50 -0.09 -2.52
N ILE A 179 -16.95 1.02 -2.00
CA ILE A 179 -15.95 0.98 -0.91
C ILE A 179 -16.41 0.11 0.29
N PRO A 180 -17.64 0.22 0.82
CA PRO A 180 -18.08 -0.62 1.93
C PRO A 180 -17.99 -2.12 1.63
N ASP A 181 -18.35 -2.54 0.41
CA ASP A 181 -18.30 -3.96 0.02
C ASP A 181 -16.86 -4.41 -0.23
N LYS A 182 -16.01 -3.50 -0.70
CA LYS A 182 -14.58 -3.75 -0.82
C LYS A 182 -13.92 -4.01 0.55
N ILE A 183 -14.26 -3.20 1.55
CA ILE A 183 -13.79 -3.37 2.94
C ILE A 183 -14.22 -4.74 3.48
N ARG A 184 -15.51 -5.11 3.31
CA ARG A 184 -16.02 -6.42 3.72
C ARG A 184 -15.28 -7.57 3.03
N ALA A 185 -15.04 -7.45 1.73
CA ALA A 185 -14.32 -8.48 0.97
C ALA A 185 -12.91 -8.68 1.53
N VAL A 186 -12.11 -7.61 1.64
CA VAL A 186 -10.75 -7.69 2.20
C VAL A 186 -10.77 -8.22 3.63
N GLY A 187 -11.67 -7.71 4.47
CA GLY A 187 -11.86 -8.18 5.84
C GLY A 187 -12.14 -9.67 5.92
N SER A 188 -13.02 -10.19 5.05
CA SER A 188 -13.30 -11.64 5.00
C SER A 188 -12.07 -12.47 4.66
N TYR A 189 -11.20 -11.96 3.77
CA TYR A 189 -9.99 -12.67 3.33
C TYR A 189 -8.94 -12.78 4.44
N VAL A 190 -8.88 -11.79 5.33
CA VAL A 190 -7.91 -11.73 6.43
C VAL A 190 -8.48 -12.19 7.77
N GLY A 191 -9.71 -12.74 7.81
CA GLY A 191 -10.33 -13.23 9.05
C GLY A 191 -10.91 -12.13 9.95
N TYR A 192 -11.21 -10.96 9.38
CA TYR A 192 -11.74 -9.75 10.05
C TYR A 192 -13.21 -9.47 9.70
N ALA A 193 -13.99 -10.48 9.31
CA ALA A 193 -15.32 -10.28 8.75
C ALA A 193 -16.21 -9.33 9.58
N GLU A 194 -16.29 -9.51 10.90
CA GLU A 194 -17.10 -8.66 11.79
C GLU A 194 -16.55 -7.23 11.92
N ALA A 195 -15.24 -7.08 12.11
CA ALA A 195 -14.58 -5.78 12.24
C ALA A 195 -14.69 -4.96 10.96
N ALA A 196 -14.50 -5.60 9.80
CA ALA A 196 -14.66 -4.99 8.49
C ALA A 196 -16.11 -4.57 8.23
N ASP A 197 -17.09 -5.33 8.74
CA ASP A 197 -18.50 -4.97 8.63
C ASP A 197 -18.83 -3.69 9.41
N GLU A 198 -18.23 -3.52 10.58
CA GLU A 198 -18.33 -2.28 11.37
C GLU A 198 -17.66 -1.11 10.64
N LEU A 199 -16.42 -1.31 10.19
CA LEU A 199 -15.70 -0.29 9.42
C LEU A 199 -16.51 0.16 8.19
N ALA A 200 -17.06 -0.78 7.42
CA ALA A 200 -17.87 -0.52 6.24
C ALA A 200 -19.14 0.32 6.53
N ARG A 201 -19.74 0.19 7.73
CA ARG A 201 -20.89 1.03 8.13
C ARG A 201 -20.48 2.48 8.33
N LEU A 202 -19.28 2.75 8.85
CA LEU A 202 -18.77 4.12 9.02
C LEU A 202 -18.67 4.83 7.66
N PHE A 203 -18.22 4.13 6.61
CA PHE A 203 -18.18 4.66 5.25
C PHE A 203 -19.56 4.86 4.60
N THR A 204 -20.57 4.11 5.05
CA THR A 204 -21.95 4.27 4.56
C THR A 204 -22.64 5.47 5.21
N ILE A 205 -22.35 5.74 6.49
CA ILE A 205 -22.94 6.82 7.27
C ILE A 205 -22.29 8.17 6.94
N GLN A 206 -20.99 8.19 6.65
CA GLN A 206 -20.23 9.42 6.40
C GLN A 206 -20.41 10.01 5.00
N GLY A 207 -21.19 9.37 4.11
CA GLY A 207 -21.63 9.92 2.83
C GLY A 207 -20.62 10.89 2.20
N VAL A 208 -19.42 10.40 1.88
CA VAL A 208 -18.38 11.21 1.23
C VAL A 208 -18.86 11.50 -0.20
N GLY A 209 -19.76 12.47 -0.29
CA GLY A 209 -20.06 13.20 -1.51
C GLY A 209 -18.85 14.06 -1.79
N VAL A 210 -17.97 13.57 -2.66
CA VAL A 210 -17.08 14.46 -3.41
C VAL A 210 -18.00 15.22 -4.36
N VAL A 211 -18.24 16.49 -4.03
CA VAL A 211 -18.80 17.48 -4.97
C VAL A 211 -17.65 18.02 -5.81
#